data_AF-A0AAW9QDD4-F1
#
_entry.id   AF-A0AAW9QDD4-F1
#
_cell.length_a   1.000
_cell.length_b   1.000
_cell.length_c   1.000
_cell.angle_alpha   90.00
_cell.angle_beta   90.00
_cell.angle_gamma   90.00
#
_symmetry.space_group_name_H-M   'P 1'
#
loop_
_entity.id
_entity.type
_entity.pdbx_description
1 polymer ?
#
loop_
_entity_poly.entity_id
_entity_poly.type
_entity_poly.pdbx_seq_one_letter_code
_entity_poly.pdbx_strand_id
1 'polypeptide(L)'
;MRFRYQASLVAFFLVFPYLVPATAKLDRCSWVAFGAEVQNFGTRGRGGGAGKAGNNGKNSDSLTLFLDGSPLKLDLSGQNGTDGERGTNGDDGRCTGQPENSTRDLQAAGGGDGGNGGNGGDGGNGGPLTLYAKDLALLQQVMVNASGGKGGQGGEGGRGGKGCRCQEPFWTIQTCSGRPGSPDYRCTTREFRCRDGIDGTSGNNGRPGRDGLLGQLTLIQLDRPLTADQPTASVPLSELKERGYILSKNSWETRTGAASLFAPGSTIDDQYRVLVDRTERSMILIWNAPQSFDRFADQRFTLSLNDNKEMKITLPPDLWIEGTTQQKNKVTEFVVYNAIFERDVTKLADRGITGNGKNLRVFLEDTADRSNLIGTKFFVRYRVSRWSGNDPQISPSTDFVTRYEGEIPPELVTQDGNRFTLAIGQLPLPAEASRSGTGVEIELTATRTFAGYSKDQKITLRDTIKGVSR
;
A
#
# COMPACT_ATOMS: atom_id res chain seq x y z
N MET A 1 16.07 -18.27 26.43
CA MET A 1 16.02 -19.50 25.59
C MET A 1 16.01 -19.07 24.13
N ARG A 2 17.06 -19.44 23.40
CA ARG A 2 17.24 -19.15 21.96
C ARG A 2 16.70 -20.34 21.17
N PHE A 3 15.85 -20.11 20.18
CA PHE A 3 15.61 -21.09 19.12
C PHE A 3 15.69 -20.39 17.76
N ARG A 4 16.69 -20.84 17.00
CA ARG A 4 16.96 -20.53 15.59
C ARG A 4 16.48 -21.73 14.76
N TYR A 5 15.83 -21.49 13.62
CA TYR A 5 15.77 -22.40 12.47
C TYR A 5 15.62 -21.50 11.22
N GLN A 6 16.69 -21.14 10.53
CA GLN A 6 17.41 -21.83 9.44
C GLN A 6 16.56 -22.10 8.18
N ALA A 7 16.92 -21.36 7.13
CA ALA A 7 16.44 -21.42 5.76
C ALA A 7 17.00 -22.64 5.02
N SER A 8 16.18 -23.23 4.14
CA SER A 8 16.53 -24.39 3.32
C SER A 8 16.82 -23.94 1.88
N LEU A 9 18.01 -24.30 1.39
CA LEU A 9 18.53 -24.01 0.04
C LEU A 9 18.71 -25.38 -0.65
N VAL A 10 17.89 -25.65 -1.66
CA VAL A 10 17.88 -26.95 -2.37
C VAL A 10 18.83 -26.88 -3.56
N ALA A 11 19.90 -27.67 -3.50
CA ALA A 11 20.77 -27.99 -4.63
C ALA A 11 20.50 -29.43 -5.07
N PHE A 12 20.13 -29.64 -6.33
CA PHE A 12 19.93 -30.95 -6.93
C PHE A 12 21.24 -31.42 -7.59
N PHE A 13 21.85 -32.46 -7.03
CA PHE A 13 22.80 -33.34 -7.69
C PHE A 13 22.22 -34.75 -7.67
N LEU A 14 22.00 -35.37 -8.83
CA LEU A 14 21.77 -36.81 -8.92
C LEU A 14 22.58 -37.41 -10.07
N VAL A 15 23.50 -38.27 -9.65
CA VAL A 15 24.26 -39.30 -10.36
C VAL A 15 23.39 -40.55 -10.45
N PHE A 16 23.47 -41.37 -11.53
CA PHE A 16 23.42 -42.85 -11.51
C PHE A 16 23.47 -43.48 -12.94
N PRO A 17 23.71 -44.80 -13.14
CA PRO A 17 24.97 -45.31 -13.68
C PRO A 17 24.88 -46.16 -14.97
N TYR A 18 26.06 -46.60 -15.40
CA TYR A 18 26.44 -47.66 -16.34
C TYR A 18 25.48 -48.85 -16.54
N LEU A 19 25.34 -49.27 -17.81
CA LEU A 19 25.54 -50.66 -18.26
C LEU A 19 25.96 -50.67 -19.75
N VAL A 20 26.99 -51.46 -20.05
CA VAL A 20 27.66 -51.64 -21.35
C VAL A 20 27.00 -52.76 -22.14
N PRO A 21 27.02 -52.70 -23.49
CA PRO A 21 27.32 -53.90 -24.25
C PRO A 21 28.47 -53.70 -25.26
N ALA A 22 29.11 -54.82 -25.57
CA ALA A 22 30.41 -54.94 -26.19
C ALA A 22 30.40 -54.77 -27.73
N THR A 23 31.48 -54.14 -28.20
CA THR A 23 32.23 -54.40 -29.43
C THR A 23 31.48 -54.62 -30.75
N ALA A 24 31.53 -53.60 -31.59
CA ALA A 24 31.77 -53.76 -33.02
C ALA A 24 32.90 -52.80 -33.44
N LYS A 25 33.98 -53.37 -33.97
CA LYS A 25 35.04 -52.64 -34.67
C LYS A 25 34.42 -51.98 -35.90
N LEU A 26 34.64 -50.69 -36.12
CA LEU A 26 34.96 -50.13 -37.43
C LEU A 26 35.42 -48.67 -37.26
N ASP A 27 36.60 -48.42 -37.82
CA ASP A 27 37.10 -47.17 -38.39
C ASP A 27 37.13 -45.89 -37.53
N ARG A 28 38.33 -45.74 -36.93
CA ARG A 28 38.92 -44.49 -36.45
C ARG A 28 38.94 -43.43 -37.57
N CYS A 29 37.89 -42.63 -37.67
CA CYS A 29 38.02 -41.25 -38.13
C CYS A 29 38.47 -40.40 -36.94
N SER A 30 39.77 -40.49 -36.62
CA SER A 30 40.45 -39.53 -35.76
C SER A 30 40.50 -38.18 -36.48
N TRP A 31 39.44 -37.40 -36.37
CA TRP A 31 39.55 -35.95 -36.48
C TRP A 31 40.34 -35.47 -35.27
N VAL A 32 41.66 -35.66 -35.34
CA VAL A 32 42.59 -34.89 -34.54
C VAL A 32 42.36 -33.45 -34.98
N ALA A 33 41.62 -32.69 -34.17
CA ALA A 33 41.69 -31.25 -34.23
C ALA A 33 43.13 -30.89 -33.85
N PHE A 34 44.02 -30.86 -34.84
CA PHE A 34 45.27 -30.15 -34.76
C PHE A 34 44.88 -28.68 -34.63
N GLY A 35 44.64 -28.23 -33.40
CA GLY A 35 44.66 -26.80 -33.10
C GLY A 35 46.04 -26.33 -33.51
N ALA A 36 46.15 -25.63 -34.64
CA ALA A 36 47.36 -24.93 -35.01
C ALA A 36 47.66 -24.00 -33.82
N GLU A 37 48.70 -24.33 -33.07
CA GLU A 37 49.09 -23.58 -31.88
C GLU A 37 49.48 -22.18 -32.34
N VAL A 38 48.66 -21.18 -32.01
CA VAL A 38 48.89 -19.78 -32.40
C VAL A 38 49.84 -19.14 -31.40
N GLN A 39 50.94 -18.58 -31.88
CA GLN A 39 51.90 -17.83 -31.09
C GLN A 39 51.61 -16.32 -31.21
N ASN A 40 51.36 -15.67 -30.08
CA ASN A 40 51.19 -14.23 -30.04
C ASN A 40 52.55 -13.52 -30.08
N PHE A 41 52.62 -12.37 -30.76
CA PHE A 41 53.78 -11.47 -30.69
C PHE A 41 53.34 -10.02 -30.49
N GLY A 42 54.24 -9.21 -29.91
CA GLY A 42 53.93 -7.88 -29.40
C GLY A 42 53.25 -7.89 -28.04
N THR A 43 52.92 -6.71 -27.54
CA THR A 43 52.17 -6.53 -26.29
C THR A 43 50.89 -5.76 -26.57
N ARG A 44 49.75 -6.26 -26.09
CA ARG A 44 48.46 -5.59 -26.28
C ARG A 44 48.48 -4.18 -25.70
N GLY A 45 47.90 -3.23 -26.42
CA GLY A 45 47.68 -1.88 -25.92
C GLY A 45 46.80 -1.88 -24.66
N ARG A 46 47.09 -0.96 -23.73
CA ARG A 46 46.30 -0.81 -22.51
C ARG A 46 45.00 -0.06 -22.83
N GLY A 47 43.88 -0.53 -22.28
CA GLY A 47 42.62 0.20 -22.37
C GLY A 47 42.67 1.55 -21.65
N GLY A 48 41.98 2.53 -22.20
CA GLY A 48 41.78 3.84 -21.61
C GLY A 48 40.87 3.80 -20.38
N GLY A 49 41.06 4.76 -19.47
CA GLY A 49 40.21 4.95 -18.31
C GLY A 49 38.92 5.67 -18.67
N ALA A 50 37.82 5.26 -18.03
CA ALA A 50 36.55 5.97 -18.16
C ALA A 50 36.66 7.37 -17.52
N GLY A 51 36.02 8.35 -18.15
CA GLY A 51 35.84 9.68 -17.59
C GLY A 51 34.91 9.65 -16.39
N LYS A 52 35.20 10.47 -15.39
CA LYS A 52 34.36 10.62 -14.20
C LYS A 52 33.05 11.32 -14.55
N ALA A 53 31.96 10.86 -13.95
CA ALA A 53 30.68 11.57 -14.05
C ALA A 53 30.76 12.93 -13.35
N GLY A 54 30.04 13.90 -13.91
CA GLY A 54 29.80 15.20 -13.31
C GLY A 54 28.94 15.08 -12.04
N ASN A 55 29.09 16.05 -11.15
CA ASN A 55 28.30 16.17 -9.94
C ASN A 55 26.97 16.86 -10.26
N ASN A 56 25.89 16.39 -9.65
CA ASN A 56 24.61 17.07 -9.74
C ASN A 56 24.65 18.41 -8.98
N GLY A 57 23.94 19.39 -9.52
CA GLY A 57 23.68 20.65 -8.85
C GLY A 57 22.78 20.47 -7.62
N LYS A 58 23.02 21.26 -6.58
CA LYS A 58 22.19 21.29 -5.38
C LYS A 58 20.85 21.99 -5.65
N ASN A 59 19.77 21.40 -5.17
CA ASN A 59 18.46 22.07 -5.10
C ASN A 59 18.52 23.27 -4.13
N SER A 60 17.77 24.33 -4.44
CA SER A 60 17.56 25.41 -3.49
C SER A 60 16.52 25.04 -2.44
N ASP A 61 16.66 25.62 -1.24
CA ASP A 61 15.76 25.35 -0.12
C ASP A 61 14.41 26.04 -0.31
N SER A 62 13.38 25.52 0.35
CA SER A 62 12.06 26.15 0.34
C SER A 62 12.05 27.41 1.20
N LEU A 63 11.31 28.43 0.76
CA LEU A 63 11.19 29.69 1.47
C LEU A 63 9.72 30.01 1.76
N THR A 64 9.43 30.43 2.98
CA THR A 64 8.10 30.90 3.42
C THR A 64 8.21 32.29 4.00
N LEU A 65 7.43 33.25 3.49
CA LEU A 65 7.50 34.65 3.91
C LEU A 65 6.11 35.28 4.04
N PHE A 66 6.01 36.27 4.91
CA PHE A 66 4.89 37.22 4.98
C PHE A 66 5.29 38.51 4.28
N LEU A 67 4.48 38.95 3.32
CA LEU A 67 4.71 40.22 2.64
C LEU A 67 4.14 41.35 3.49
N ASP A 68 5.00 42.28 3.86
CA ASP A 68 4.67 43.53 4.55
C ASP A 68 4.58 44.73 3.58
N GLY A 69 4.89 44.50 2.31
CA GLY A 69 4.95 45.54 1.27
C GLY A 69 6.31 46.21 1.13
N SER A 70 7.36 45.68 1.74
CA SER A 70 8.74 46.08 1.45
C SER A 70 9.25 45.42 0.17
N PRO A 71 10.07 46.09 -0.66
CA PRO A 71 10.72 45.47 -1.82
C PRO A 71 11.65 44.33 -1.42
N LEU A 72 11.57 43.19 -2.11
CA LEU A 72 12.37 42.00 -1.81
C LEU A 72 13.02 41.44 -3.08
N LYS A 73 14.26 40.97 -2.95
CA LYS A 73 14.95 40.20 -3.99
C LYS A 73 15.28 38.82 -3.45
N LEU A 74 14.66 37.79 -4.01
CA LEU A 74 14.81 36.41 -3.58
C LEU A 74 15.57 35.63 -4.64
N ASP A 75 16.69 35.01 -4.24
CA ASP A 75 17.41 34.06 -5.09
C ASP A 75 17.23 32.65 -4.52
N LEU A 76 16.39 31.89 -5.21
CA LEU A 76 16.05 30.51 -4.95
C LEU A 76 16.52 29.63 -6.12
N SER A 77 17.53 30.06 -6.87
CA SER A 77 18.00 29.31 -8.02
C SER A 77 18.67 28.00 -7.61
N GLY A 78 18.41 26.94 -8.37
CA GLY A 78 19.14 25.69 -8.27
C GLY A 78 20.56 25.82 -8.85
N GLN A 79 21.52 25.08 -8.30
CA GLN A 79 22.89 25.10 -8.80
C GLN A 79 23.01 24.29 -10.09
N ASN A 80 23.99 24.64 -10.93
CA ASN A 80 24.28 23.88 -12.13
C ASN A 80 24.92 22.53 -11.80
N GLY A 81 24.62 21.52 -12.61
CA GLY A 81 25.41 20.29 -12.65
C GLY A 81 26.77 20.56 -13.30
N THR A 82 27.77 19.76 -12.96
CA THR A 82 29.09 19.86 -13.59
C THR A 82 29.18 18.93 -14.79
N ASP A 83 30.07 19.25 -15.72
CA ASP A 83 30.32 18.40 -16.88
C ASP A 83 30.95 17.06 -16.48
N GLY A 84 30.70 16.04 -17.29
CA GLY A 84 31.39 14.77 -17.22
C GLY A 84 32.77 14.85 -17.85
N GLU A 85 33.74 14.17 -17.26
CA GLU A 85 35.10 14.16 -17.79
C GLU A 85 35.20 13.26 -19.03
N ARG A 86 36.19 13.56 -19.87
CA ARG A 86 36.50 12.77 -21.07
C ARG A 86 37.10 11.41 -20.71
N GLY A 87 36.72 10.37 -21.42
CA GLY A 87 37.39 9.07 -21.37
C GLY A 87 38.76 9.11 -22.05
N THR A 88 39.77 8.48 -21.47
CA THR A 88 41.12 8.49 -22.06
C THR A 88 41.19 7.54 -23.25
N ASN A 89 42.10 7.82 -24.19
CA ASN A 89 42.34 6.91 -25.30
C ASN A 89 42.95 5.59 -24.81
N GLY A 90 42.71 4.51 -25.56
CA GLY A 90 43.47 3.28 -25.43
C GLY A 90 44.81 3.41 -26.13
N ASP A 91 45.82 2.73 -25.61
CA ASP A 91 47.15 2.70 -26.21
C ASP A 91 47.17 1.79 -27.44
N ASP A 92 48.03 2.11 -28.41
CA ASP A 92 48.32 1.19 -29.51
C ASP A 92 48.99 -0.09 -29.00
N GLY A 93 48.79 -1.19 -29.73
CA GLY A 93 49.57 -2.41 -29.52
C GLY A 93 51.05 -2.14 -29.74
N ARG A 94 51.90 -2.63 -28.82
CA ARG A 94 53.36 -2.55 -28.99
C ARG A 94 53.82 -3.68 -29.90
N CYS A 95 54.09 -3.34 -31.15
CA CYS A 95 54.48 -4.31 -32.17
C CYS A 95 55.96 -4.62 -32.04
N THR A 96 56.29 -5.76 -31.43
CA THR A 96 57.61 -6.35 -31.64
C THR A 96 57.66 -6.90 -33.07
N GLY A 97 58.85 -6.98 -33.67
CA GLY A 97 59.00 -7.56 -35.01
C GLY A 97 58.36 -8.95 -35.10
N GLN A 98 57.73 -9.25 -36.23
CA GLN A 98 57.17 -10.57 -36.51
C GLN A 98 58.30 -11.62 -36.46
N PRO A 99 58.19 -12.70 -35.67
CA PRO A 99 59.19 -13.76 -35.68
C PRO A 99 59.34 -14.40 -37.07
N GLU A 100 60.55 -14.42 -37.60
CA GLU A 100 60.86 -15.06 -38.88
C GLU A 100 60.81 -16.59 -38.77
N ASN A 101 60.38 -17.27 -39.86
CA ASN A 101 60.37 -18.72 -39.99
C ASN A 101 59.70 -19.49 -38.83
N SER A 102 58.63 -18.91 -38.26
CA SER A 102 57.89 -19.55 -37.18
C SER A 102 57.22 -20.84 -37.65
N THR A 103 57.32 -21.91 -36.87
CA THR A 103 56.65 -23.20 -37.12
C THR A 103 55.22 -23.24 -36.56
N ARG A 104 54.61 -22.07 -36.36
CA ARG A 104 53.32 -21.83 -35.71
C ARG A 104 52.58 -20.69 -36.39
N ASP A 105 51.25 -20.74 -36.39
CA ASP A 105 50.44 -19.58 -36.78
C ASP A 105 50.75 -18.41 -35.83
N LEU A 106 50.73 -17.18 -36.33
CA LEU A 106 51.02 -15.98 -35.55
C LEU A 106 49.79 -15.11 -35.36
N GLN A 107 49.71 -14.44 -34.22
CA GLN A 107 48.70 -13.42 -33.93
C GLN A 107 49.39 -12.17 -33.39
N ALA A 108 49.26 -11.06 -34.12
CA ALA A 108 49.83 -9.79 -33.70
C ALA A 108 49.00 -9.18 -32.56
N ALA A 109 49.66 -8.41 -31.69
CA ALA A 109 49.02 -7.76 -30.55
C ALA A 109 47.97 -6.73 -30.98
N GLY A 110 46.79 -6.75 -30.35
CA GLY A 110 45.75 -5.75 -30.57
C GLY A 110 45.98 -4.43 -29.84
N GLY A 111 45.21 -3.41 -30.22
CA GLY A 111 45.14 -2.14 -29.50
C GLY A 111 44.32 -2.24 -28.21
N GLY A 112 44.44 -1.22 -27.37
CA GLY A 112 43.60 -1.03 -26.20
C GLY A 112 42.30 -0.31 -26.55
N ASP A 113 41.19 -0.67 -25.92
CA ASP A 113 39.92 0.04 -26.08
C ASP A 113 39.97 1.44 -25.46
N GLY A 114 39.30 2.41 -26.05
CA GLY A 114 39.14 3.74 -25.47
C GLY A 114 38.17 3.73 -24.29
N GLY A 115 38.41 4.58 -23.30
CA GLY A 115 37.52 4.73 -22.15
C GLY A 115 36.24 5.48 -22.51
N ASN A 116 35.12 5.14 -21.87
CA ASN A 116 33.87 5.90 -22.04
C ASN A 116 33.98 7.28 -21.41
N GLY A 117 33.30 8.28 -21.98
CA GLY A 117 33.13 9.58 -21.35
C GLY A 117 32.17 9.51 -20.15
N GLY A 118 32.42 10.35 -19.14
CA GLY A 118 31.55 10.48 -17.99
C GLY A 118 30.26 11.21 -18.34
N ASN A 119 29.15 10.87 -17.71
CA ASN A 119 27.89 11.63 -17.89
C ASN A 119 28.00 13.01 -17.22
N GLY A 120 27.31 14.00 -17.77
CA GLY A 120 27.12 15.29 -17.10
C GLY A 120 26.18 15.15 -15.90
N GLY A 121 26.40 15.98 -14.87
CA GLY A 121 25.52 16.05 -13.71
C GLY A 121 24.23 16.80 -14.03
N ASP A 122 23.12 16.42 -13.41
CA ASP A 122 21.85 17.14 -13.53
C ASP A 122 21.91 18.50 -12.83
N GLY A 123 21.18 19.50 -13.33
CA GLY A 123 20.98 20.77 -12.64
C GLY A 123 20.04 20.62 -11.44
N GLY A 124 20.31 21.38 -10.37
CA GLY A 124 19.46 21.43 -9.18
C GLY A 124 18.16 22.19 -9.45
N ASN A 125 17.09 21.84 -8.76
CA ASN A 125 15.80 22.53 -8.87
C ASN A 125 15.81 23.88 -8.15
N GLY A 126 15.05 24.83 -8.70
CA GLY A 126 14.70 26.07 -8.01
C GLY A 126 13.85 25.81 -6.77
N GLY A 127 14.04 26.63 -5.74
CA GLY A 127 13.40 26.49 -4.44
C GLY A 127 11.91 26.88 -4.52
N PRO A 128 11.00 26.07 -3.95
CA PRO A 128 9.59 26.44 -3.90
C PRO A 128 9.38 27.62 -2.94
N LEU A 129 8.43 28.48 -3.28
CA LEU A 129 8.16 29.73 -2.56
C LEU A 129 6.73 29.73 -2.03
N THR A 130 6.56 29.90 -0.72
CA THR A 130 5.26 30.11 -0.09
C THR A 130 5.14 31.55 0.40
N LEU A 131 4.15 32.28 -0.10
CA LEU A 131 3.92 33.68 0.27
C LEU A 131 2.58 33.86 0.96
N TYR A 132 2.63 34.58 2.07
CA TYR A 132 1.46 35.11 2.76
C TYR A 132 1.29 36.58 2.39
N ALA A 133 0.20 36.91 1.70
CA ALA A 133 -0.05 38.26 1.19
C ALA A 133 -1.54 38.61 1.20
N LYS A 134 -1.93 39.60 2.02
CA LYS A 134 -3.33 40.07 2.10
C LYS A 134 -3.78 40.81 0.83
N ASP A 135 -2.85 41.50 0.18
CA ASP A 135 -3.05 42.19 -1.08
C ASP A 135 -2.06 41.65 -2.11
N LEU A 136 -2.57 41.21 -3.26
CA LEU A 136 -1.76 40.67 -4.34
C LEU A 136 -0.87 41.72 -5.00
N ALA A 137 -1.22 43.00 -4.91
CA ALA A 137 -0.40 44.10 -5.41
C ALA A 137 0.99 44.14 -4.75
N LEU A 138 1.13 43.60 -3.53
CA LEU A 138 2.41 43.54 -2.82
C LEU A 138 3.43 42.62 -3.52
N LEU A 139 2.97 41.61 -4.27
CA LEU A 139 3.87 40.71 -5.00
C LEU A 139 4.66 41.46 -6.09
N GLN A 140 4.14 42.57 -6.62
CA GLN A 140 4.83 43.37 -7.64
C GLN A 140 6.12 44.02 -7.13
N GLN A 141 6.31 44.06 -5.81
CA GLN A 141 7.53 44.58 -5.18
C GLN A 141 8.57 43.47 -4.93
N VAL A 142 8.23 42.22 -5.20
CA VAL A 142 9.09 41.05 -4.97
C VAL A 142 9.66 40.60 -6.31
N MET A 143 10.99 40.59 -6.43
CA MET A 143 11.72 40.00 -7.54
C MET A 143 12.23 38.62 -7.15
N VAL A 144 11.81 37.58 -7.87
CA VAL A 144 12.14 36.18 -7.55
C VAL A 144 12.96 35.55 -8.66
N ASN A 145 14.08 34.92 -8.32
CA ASN A 145 14.79 34.01 -9.19
C ASN A 145 14.73 32.58 -8.62
N ALA A 146 13.75 31.79 -9.06
CA ALA A 146 13.60 30.38 -8.71
C ALA A 146 13.91 29.50 -9.94
N SER A 147 14.90 29.89 -10.73
CA SER A 147 15.34 29.12 -11.89
C SER A 147 15.91 27.76 -11.48
N GLY A 148 15.67 26.73 -12.27
CA GLY A 148 16.47 25.51 -12.20
C GLY A 148 17.90 25.76 -12.68
N GLY A 149 18.86 25.02 -12.14
CA GLY A 149 20.23 24.99 -12.61
C GLY A 149 20.34 24.28 -13.96
N LYS A 150 21.39 24.58 -14.71
CA LYS A 150 21.71 23.93 -15.98
C LYS A 150 22.28 22.54 -15.77
N GLY A 151 21.92 21.59 -16.63
CA GLY A 151 22.59 20.30 -16.71
C GLY A 151 24.01 20.43 -17.28
N GLY A 152 24.94 19.63 -16.75
CA GLY A 152 26.31 19.53 -17.28
C GLY A 152 26.36 18.76 -18.60
N GLN A 153 27.36 19.02 -19.42
CA GLN A 153 27.61 18.28 -20.65
C GLN A 153 28.17 16.88 -20.37
N GLY A 154 27.90 15.93 -21.27
CA GLY A 154 28.55 14.62 -21.23
C GLY A 154 29.98 14.69 -21.76
N GLY A 155 30.90 13.96 -21.13
CA GLY A 155 32.27 13.83 -21.59
C GLY A 155 32.38 13.00 -22.86
N GLU A 156 33.38 13.30 -23.70
CA GLU A 156 33.63 12.51 -24.90
C GLU A 156 34.23 11.14 -24.58
N GLY A 157 33.92 10.14 -25.40
CA GLY A 157 34.63 8.86 -25.38
C GLY A 157 36.09 9.00 -25.88
N GLY A 158 36.97 8.17 -25.32
CA GLY A 158 38.33 7.99 -25.78
C GLY A 158 38.38 7.14 -27.05
N ARG A 159 39.36 7.37 -27.91
CA ARG A 159 39.60 6.56 -29.11
C ARG A 159 40.26 5.23 -28.73
N GLY A 160 39.93 4.16 -29.43
CA GLY A 160 40.67 2.92 -29.34
C GLY A 160 42.04 3.03 -30.01
N GLY A 161 43.03 2.33 -29.46
CA GLY A 161 44.38 2.23 -30.02
C GLY A 161 44.43 1.24 -31.18
N LYS A 162 45.42 1.37 -32.05
CA LYS A 162 45.61 0.51 -33.22
C LYS A 162 46.25 -0.82 -32.85
N GLY A 163 45.84 -1.89 -33.52
CA GLY A 163 46.48 -3.19 -33.48
C GLY A 163 47.72 -3.25 -34.37
N CYS A 164 48.57 -4.23 -34.09
CA CYS A 164 49.77 -4.50 -34.86
C CYS A 164 49.46 -5.22 -36.17
N ARG A 165 50.18 -4.89 -37.23
CA ARG A 165 50.03 -5.53 -38.54
C ARG A 165 51.10 -6.59 -38.76
N CYS A 166 50.72 -7.70 -39.37
CA CYS A 166 51.63 -8.71 -39.88
C CYS A 166 52.41 -8.15 -41.06
N GLN A 167 53.73 -8.37 -41.06
CA GLN A 167 54.59 -8.02 -42.18
C GLN A 167 54.48 -9.07 -43.28
N GLU A 168 54.39 -10.35 -42.89
CA GLU A 168 54.23 -11.48 -43.80
C GLU A 168 52.98 -12.29 -43.39
N PRO A 169 51.86 -12.16 -44.13
CA PRO A 169 50.60 -12.77 -43.75
C PRO A 169 50.56 -14.31 -43.86
N PHE A 170 51.41 -14.89 -44.73
CA PHE A 170 51.48 -16.34 -44.96
C PHE A 170 52.90 -16.74 -45.32
N TRP A 171 53.37 -17.89 -44.84
CA TRP A 171 54.64 -18.49 -45.25
C TRP A 171 54.56 -20.02 -45.19
N THR A 172 55.51 -20.71 -45.83
CA THR A 172 55.57 -22.17 -45.84
C THR A 172 56.91 -22.67 -45.32
N ILE A 173 56.89 -23.75 -44.54
CA ILE A 173 58.11 -24.42 -44.08
C ILE A 173 58.10 -25.85 -44.61
N GLN A 174 59.15 -26.19 -45.36
CA GLN A 174 59.37 -27.54 -45.86
C GLN A 174 60.22 -28.31 -44.86
N THR A 175 59.69 -29.42 -44.34
CA THR A 175 60.40 -30.34 -43.46
C THR A 175 60.64 -31.65 -44.18
N CYS A 176 61.91 -32.05 -44.33
CA CYS A 176 62.29 -33.29 -44.99
C CYS A 176 62.82 -34.31 -43.98
N SER A 177 62.33 -35.54 -44.05
CA SER A 177 62.87 -36.71 -43.33
C SER A 177 63.64 -37.60 -44.30
N GLY A 178 64.69 -38.27 -43.84
CA GLY A 178 65.56 -39.11 -44.68
C GLY A 178 66.74 -38.34 -45.29
N ARG A 179 67.66 -39.04 -45.97
CA ARG A 179 68.80 -38.39 -46.66
C ARG A 179 68.43 -38.11 -48.12
N PRO A 180 68.78 -36.95 -48.69
CA PRO A 180 68.55 -36.69 -50.11
C PRO A 180 69.08 -37.84 -50.98
N GLY A 181 68.20 -38.48 -51.75
CA GLY A 181 68.53 -39.64 -52.59
C GLY A 181 68.20 -41.02 -52.00
N SER A 182 67.69 -41.11 -50.76
CA SER A 182 67.25 -42.39 -50.16
C SER A 182 65.76 -42.68 -50.38
N PRO A 183 65.31 -43.96 -50.38
CA PRO A 183 63.90 -44.33 -50.59
C PRO A 183 62.94 -43.80 -49.51
N ASP A 184 63.47 -43.45 -48.33
CA ASP A 184 62.77 -42.86 -47.19
C ASP A 184 62.80 -41.31 -47.20
N TYR A 185 63.41 -40.67 -48.20
CA TYR A 185 63.40 -39.22 -48.32
C TYR A 185 62.00 -38.69 -48.63
N ARG A 186 61.40 -37.96 -47.70
CA ARG A 186 60.07 -37.37 -47.84
C ARG A 186 60.09 -35.95 -47.30
N CYS A 187 59.68 -35.01 -48.13
CA CYS A 187 59.43 -33.64 -47.70
C CYS A 187 57.93 -33.42 -47.54
N THR A 188 57.55 -32.72 -46.48
CA THR A 188 56.21 -32.19 -46.28
C THR A 188 56.31 -30.68 -46.17
N THR A 189 55.43 -29.97 -46.84
CA THR A 189 55.33 -28.50 -46.76
C THR A 189 54.10 -28.16 -45.94
N ARG A 190 54.28 -27.31 -44.93
CA ARG A 190 53.19 -26.81 -44.11
C ARG A 190 53.11 -25.30 -44.24
N GLU A 191 51.91 -24.80 -44.51
CA GLU A 191 51.59 -23.37 -44.53
C GLU A 191 51.24 -22.89 -43.12
N PHE A 192 51.68 -21.68 -42.81
CA PHE A 192 51.37 -20.94 -41.60
C PHE A 192 50.89 -19.55 -41.97
N ARG A 193 50.09 -18.95 -41.10
CA ARG A 193 49.55 -17.60 -41.31
C ARG A 193 49.77 -16.69 -40.13
N CYS A 194 49.81 -15.40 -40.39
CA CYS A 194 49.80 -14.34 -39.40
C CYS A 194 48.46 -13.58 -39.48
N ARG A 195 47.83 -13.34 -38.33
CA ARG A 195 46.65 -12.49 -38.20
C ARG A 195 47.01 -11.17 -37.53
N ASP A 196 46.55 -10.07 -38.13
CA ASP A 196 46.69 -8.74 -37.56
C ASP A 196 46.02 -8.66 -36.18
N GLY A 197 46.56 -7.80 -35.33
CA GLY A 197 45.95 -7.40 -34.08
C GLY A 197 44.72 -6.55 -34.36
N ILE A 198 43.68 -6.77 -33.59
CA ILE A 198 42.43 -6.02 -33.71
C ILE A 198 42.63 -4.62 -33.11
N ASP A 199 42.16 -3.59 -33.81
CA ASP A 199 42.08 -2.22 -33.28
C ASP A 199 41.13 -2.18 -32.07
N GLY A 200 41.49 -1.40 -31.06
CA GLY A 200 40.62 -1.12 -29.93
C GLY A 200 39.35 -0.39 -30.38
N THR A 201 38.26 -0.66 -29.69
CA THR A 201 36.99 0.05 -29.87
C THR A 201 37.08 1.44 -29.26
N SER A 202 36.39 2.43 -29.85
CA SER A 202 36.27 3.75 -29.22
C SER A 202 35.21 3.72 -28.12
N GLY A 203 35.46 4.44 -27.03
CA GLY A 203 34.51 4.61 -25.94
C GLY A 203 33.29 5.42 -26.37
N ASN A 204 32.19 5.22 -25.66
CA ASN A 204 30.95 5.97 -25.87
C ASN A 204 31.03 7.35 -25.22
N ASN A 205 30.35 8.33 -25.80
CA ASN A 205 30.16 9.63 -25.18
C ASN A 205 29.20 9.52 -23.98
N GLY A 206 29.47 10.30 -22.95
CA GLY A 206 28.58 10.50 -21.83
C GLY A 206 27.31 11.23 -22.24
N ARG A 207 26.24 11.03 -21.47
CA ARG A 207 24.97 11.74 -21.66
C ARG A 207 25.03 13.12 -21.01
N PRO A 208 24.40 14.16 -21.60
CA PRO A 208 24.21 15.42 -20.90
C PRO A 208 23.25 15.25 -19.72
N GLY A 209 23.46 16.03 -18.67
CA GLY A 209 22.56 16.17 -17.55
C GLY A 209 21.30 16.95 -17.94
N ARG A 210 20.25 16.80 -17.15
CA ARG A 210 18.98 17.53 -17.33
C ARG A 210 19.04 18.88 -16.65
N ASP A 211 18.36 19.87 -17.22
CA ASP A 211 18.12 21.14 -16.54
C ASP A 211 17.16 20.91 -15.35
N GLY A 212 17.39 21.65 -14.27
CA GLY A 212 16.54 21.65 -13.09
C GLY A 212 15.17 22.28 -13.36
N LEU A 213 14.20 21.93 -12.53
CA LEU A 213 12.86 22.50 -12.58
C LEU A 213 12.83 23.90 -11.95
N LEU A 214 11.89 24.73 -12.40
CA LEU A 214 11.58 25.99 -11.76
C LEU A 214 10.93 25.76 -10.39
N GLY A 215 11.16 26.67 -9.45
CA GLY A 215 10.46 26.68 -8.17
C GLY A 215 8.98 27.05 -8.35
N GLN A 216 8.11 26.44 -7.55
CA GLN A 216 6.66 26.67 -7.62
C GLN A 216 6.19 27.65 -6.54
N LEU A 217 5.26 28.55 -6.90
CA LEU A 217 4.59 29.44 -5.94
C LEU A 217 3.40 28.75 -5.26
N THR A 218 3.33 28.88 -3.94
CA THR A 218 2.12 28.71 -3.14
C THR A 218 1.74 30.05 -2.52
N LEU A 219 0.55 30.54 -2.85
CA LEU A 219 0.05 31.85 -2.44
C LEU A 219 -1.08 31.68 -1.43
N ILE A 220 -0.94 32.32 -0.27
CA ILE A 220 -1.90 32.27 0.83
C ILE A 220 -2.33 33.70 1.15
N GLN A 221 -3.59 34.02 0.91
CA GLN A 221 -4.12 35.37 1.14
C GLN A 221 -4.55 35.60 2.61
N LEU A 222 -3.61 35.37 3.53
CA LEU A 222 -3.80 35.56 4.97
C LEU A 222 -2.60 36.31 5.56
N ASP A 223 -2.82 37.04 6.64
CA ASP A 223 -1.80 37.75 7.43
C ASP A 223 -1.30 36.92 8.64
N ARG A 224 -1.66 35.63 8.67
CA ARG A 224 -1.30 34.70 9.73
C ARG A 224 -0.96 33.33 9.15
N PRO A 225 -0.14 32.51 9.85
CA PRO A 225 0.17 31.16 9.41
C PRO A 225 -1.09 30.34 9.13
N LEU A 226 -1.08 29.61 8.02
CA LEU A 226 -2.16 28.73 7.67
C LEU A 226 -2.16 27.53 8.61
N THR A 227 -3.26 27.34 9.33
CA THR A 227 -3.44 26.17 10.18
C THR A 227 -3.67 24.92 9.33
N ALA A 228 -3.18 23.79 9.82
CA ALA A 228 -3.30 22.51 9.12
C ALA A 228 -4.77 22.15 8.85
N ASP A 229 -4.98 21.36 7.81
CA ASP A 229 -6.28 20.79 7.52
C ASP A 229 -6.65 19.72 8.54
N GLN A 230 -7.90 19.78 8.99
CA GLN A 230 -8.48 18.78 9.86
C GLN A 230 -9.91 18.47 9.38
N PRO A 231 -10.05 17.81 8.22
CA PRO A 231 -11.35 17.57 7.61
C PRO A 231 -12.08 16.40 8.28
N THR A 232 -11.39 15.60 9.09
CA THR A 232 -11.96 14.45 9.80
C THR A 232 -11.41 14.35 11.21
N ALA A 233 -12.22 13.85 12.13
CA ALA A 233 -11.79 13.56 13.50
C ALA A 233 -12.67 12.48 14.13
N SER A 234 -12.06 11.61 14.95
CA SER A 234 -12.81 10.77 15.88
C SER A 234 -12.82 11.49 17.23
N VAL A 235 -13.99 11.83 17.75
CA VAL A 235 -14.15 12.70 18.92
C VAL A 235 -15.05 12.03 19.96
N PRO A 236 -14.68 12.01 21.25
CA PRO A 236 -15.53 11.46 22.29
C PRO A 236 -16.78 12.33 22.48
N LEU A 237 -17.91 11.72 22.87
CA LEU A 237 -19.16 12.46 23.09
C LEU A 237 -19.01 13.50 24.21
N SER A 238 -18.22 13.22 25.24
CA SER A 238 -17.90 14.16 26.33
C SER A 238 -17.37 15.48 25.79
N GLU A 239 -16.37 15.41 24.91
CA GLU A 239 -15.78 16.56 24.25
C GLU A 239 -16.81 17.32 23.39
N LEU A 240 -17.62 16.59 22.61
CA LEU A 240 -18.65 17.21 21.77
C LEU A 240 -19.73 17.93 22.59
N LYS A 241 -20.04 17.45 23.79
CA LYS A 241 -21.05 18.05 24.68
C LYS A 241 -20.49 19.25 25.45
N GLU A 242 -19.24 19.17 25.93
CA GLU A 242 -18.64 20.20 26.79
C GLU A 242 -18.14 21.41 26.02
N ARG A 243 -17.42 21.18 24.91
CA ARG A 243 -16.75 22.25 24.16
C ARG A 243 -17.05 22.25 22.66
N GLY A 244 -17.59 21.14 22.15
CA GLY A 244 -17.76 20.94 20.72
C GLY A 244 -16.45 20.63 20.01
N TYR A 245 -16.51 20.53 18.68
CA TYR A 245 -15.33 20.24 17.86
C TYR A 245 -15.35 21.01 16.56
N ILE A 246 -14.19 21.49 16.11
CA ILE A 246 -14.06 22.24 14.86
C ILE A 246 -13.33 21.37 13.84
N LEU A 247 -13.95 21.17 12.68
CA LEU A 247 -13.29 20.66 11.49
C LEU A 247 -12.92 21.81 10.57
N SER A 248 -11.81 21.65 9.87
CA SER A 248 -11.30 22.66 8.97
C SER A 248 -10.78 22.07 7.67
N LYS A 249 -10.97 22.79 6.58
CA LYS A 249 -10.54 22.39 5.24
C LYS A 249 -10.14 23.59 4.40
N ASN A 250 -8.93 23.57 3.88
CA ASN A 250 -8.33 24.54 2.99
C ASN A 250 -8.66 24.15 1.55
N SER A 251 -9.33 25.04 0.83
CA SER A 251 -9.65 24.89 -0.58
C SER A 251 -8.61 25.59 -1.43
N TRP A 252 -8.00 24.83 -2.33
CA TRP A 252 -6.90 25.28 -3.16
C TRP A 252 -7.25 25.19 -4.64
N GLU A 253 -6.79 26.16 -5.41
CA GLU A 253 -6.85 26.15 -6.87
C GLU A 253 -5.44 26.23 -7.45
N THR A 254 -5.24 25.59 -8.60
CA THR A 254 -4.05 25.81 -9.43
C THR A 254 -4.38 26.84 -10.49
N ARG A 255 -3.52 27.85 -10.64
CA ARG A 255 -3.63 28.94 -11.62
C ARG A 255 -2.34 29.08 -12.40
N THR A 256 -2.39 29.79 -13.52
CA THR A 256 -1.24 30.12 -14.37
C THR A 256 -0.96 31.63 -14.31
N GLY A 257 0.20 32.07 -14.81
CA GLY A 257 0.62 33.47 -14.76
C GLY A 257 1.34 33.86 -13.48
N ALA A 258 2.05 32.95 -12.81
CA ALA A 258 2.74 33.28 -11.55
C ALA A 258 3.77 34.41 -11.73
N ALA A 259 4.54 34.39 -12.83
CA ALA A 259 5.59 35.39 -13.09
C ALA A 259 5.04 36.82 -13.23
N SER A 260 3.80 36.99 -13.71
CA SER A 260 3.18 38.31 -13.87
C SER A 260 2.66 38.90 -12.56
N LEU A 261 2.59 38.11 -11.49
CA LEU A 261 2.29 38.60 -10.14
C LEU A 261 3.48 39.35 -9.52
N PHE A 262 4.69 39.03 -9.96
CA PHE A 262 5.94 39.52 -9.39
C PHE A 262 6.52 40.74 -10.13
N ALA A 263 7.58 41.32 -9.58
CA ALA A 263 8.35 42.36 -10.25
C ALA A 263 8.89 41.87 -11.61
N PRO A 264 8.98 42.75 -12.64
CA PRO A 264 9.53 42.40 -13.95
C PRO A 264 10.91 41.74 -13.85
N GLY A 265 11.14 40.68 -14.65
CA GLY A 265 12.37 39.91 -14.64
C GLY A 265 12.39 38.73 -13.66
N SER A 266 11.31 38.52 -12.90
CA SER A 266 11.17 37.33 -12.06
C SER A 266 11.08 36.04 -12.89
N THR A 267 11.74 34.99 -12.40
CA THR A 267 11.75 33.65 -12.99
C THR A 267 11.21 32.67 -11.96
N ILE A 268 10.06 32.08 -12.24
CA ILE A 268 9.37 31.11 -11.38
C ILE A 268 8.47 30.24 -12.26
N ASP A 269 8.07 29.06 -11.79
CA ASP A 269 7.11 28.23 -12.52
C ASP A 269 5.81 29.00 -12.75
N ASP A 270 5.28 28.96 -13.99
CA ASP A 270 4.09 29.71 -14.35
C ASP A 270 2.83 29.19 -13.63
N GLN A 271 2.80 27.90 -13.29
CA GLN A 271 1.71 27.30 -12.52
C GLN A 271 1.94 27.50 -11.03
N TYR A 272 0.95 28.08 -10.35
CA TYR A 272 0.99 28.30 -8.91
C TYR A 272 -0.29 27.83 -8.23
N ARG A 273 -0.16 27.51 -6.95
CA ARG A 273 -1.28 27.12 -6.10
C ARG A 273 -1.72 28.31 -5.26
N VAL A 274 -3.01 28.59 -5.20
CA VAL A 274 -3.57 29.66 -4.36
C VAL A 274 -4.61 29.11 -3.39
N LEU A 275 -4.56 29.56 -2.13
CA LEU A 275 -5.61 29.30 -1.16
C LEU A 275 -6.81 30.20 -1.48
N VAL A 276 -7.94 29.60 -1.82
CA VAL A 276 -9.15 30.33 -2.23
C VAL A 276 -10.13 30.48 -1.08
N ASP A 277 -10.23 29.47 -0.23
CA ASP A 277 -11.11 29.49 0.92
C ASP A 277 -10.55 28.59 2.02
N ARG A 278 -10.91 28.90 3.26
CA ARG A 278 -10.74 28.00 4.40
C ARG A 278 -12.09 27.85 5.08
N THR A 279 -12.68 26.67 4.92
CA THR A 279 -13.94 26.33 5.56
C THR A 279 -13.69 25.80 6.96
N GLU A 280 -14.36 26.40 7.95
CA GLU A 280 -14.39 25.93 9.32
C GLU A 280 -15.83 25.71 9.76
N ARG A 281 -16.10 24.51 10.28
CA ARG A 281 -17.41 24.10 10.78
C ARG A 281 -17.24 23.50 12.17
N SER A 282 -18.12 23.92 13.07
CA SER A 282 -18.11 23.46 14.46
C SER A 282 -19.29 22.55 14.71
N MET A 283 -19.10 21.52 15.51
CA MET A 283 -20.13 20.58 15.93
C MET A 283 -20.31 20.64 17.43
N ILE A 284 -21.55 20.64 17.89
CA ILE A 284 -21.87 20.44 19.31
C ILE A 284 -22.88 19.31 19.47
N LEU A 285 -22.75 18.58 20.58
CA LEU A 285 -23.70 17.56 21.00
C LEU A 285 -24.65 18.13 22.05
N ILE A 286 -25.95 18.07 21.78
CA ILE A 286 -27.00 18.43 22.73
C ILE A 286 -27.64 17.14 23.23
N TRP A 287 -27.41 16.82 24.50
CA TRP A 287 -27.99 15.64 25.13
C TRP A 287 -29.34 15.97 25.77
N ASN A 288 -30.42 15.60 25.09
CA ASN A 288 -31.81 15.76 25.55
C ASN A 288 -32.44 14.40 25.91
N ALA A 289 -31.60 13.40 26.18
CA ALA A 289 -32.04 12.03 26.41
C ALA A 289 -32.25 11.76 27.90
N PRO A 290 -33.25 10.96 28.29
CA PRO A 290 -33.48 10.61 29.70
C PRO A 290 -32.40 9.68 30.27
N GLN A 291 -31.62 9.00 29.42
CA GLN A 291 -30.53 8.14 29.84
C GLN A 291 -29.34 8.98 30.33
N SER A 292 -28.66 8.51 31.39
CA SER A 292 -27.47 9.20 31.92
C SER A 292 -26.36 9.29 30.85
N PHE A 293 -25.88 10.51 30.63
CA PHE A 293 -24.84 10.81 29.65
C PHE A 293 -23.52 10.10 29.94
N ASP A 294 -23.14 9.96 31.21
CA ASP A 294 -21.83 9.45 31.64
C ASP A 294 -21.55 8.05 31.07
N ARG A 295 -22.60 7.27 30.85
CA ARG A 295 -22.51 5.93 30.27
C ARG A 295 -22.05 5.92 28.80
N PHE A 296 -22.26 7.03 28.10
CA PHE A 296 -21.98 7.21 26.68
C PHE A 296 -20.83 8.18 26.42
N ALA A 297 -20.34 8.87 27.46
CA ALA A 297 -19.36 9.94 27.37
C ALA A 297 -18.09 9.57 26.56
N ASP A 298 -17.59 8.34 26.76
CA ASP A 298 -16.36 7.85 26.11
C ASP A 298 -16.58 7.28 24.70
N GLN A 299 -17.84 7.13 24.27
CA GLN A 299 -18.12 6.70 22.91
C GLN A 299 -17.60 7.74 21.92
N ARG A 300 -17.23 7.31 20.71
CA ARG A 300 -16.57 8.18 19.75
C ARG A 300 -17.40 8.31 18.49
N PHE A 301 -17.68 9.55 18.10
CA PHE A 301 -18.24 9.85 16.79
C PHE A 301 -17.11 10.15 15.82
N THR A 302 -17.27 9.69 14.59
CA THR A 302 -16.41 10.12 13.50
C THR A 302 -17.07 11.28 12.79
N LEU A 303 -16.43 12.44 12.86
CA LEU A 303 -16.85 13.66 12.18
C LEU A 303 -16.07 13.81 10.87
N SER A 304 -16.74 14.35 9.86
CA SER A 304 -16.14 14.62 8.55
C SER A 304 -16.73 15.87 7.92
N LEU A 305 -15.89 16.68 7.28
CA LEU A 305 -16.26 17.85 6.50
C LEU A 305 -16.10 17.53 5.00
N ASN A 306 -17.22 17.41 4.30
CA ASN A 306 -17.25 17.00 2.90
C ASN A 306 -16.83 18.15 1.94
N ASP A 307 -16.69 17.86 0.65
CA ASP A 307 -16.36 18.86 -0.38
C ASP A 307 -17.45 19.95 -0.51
N ASN A 308 -18.70 19.63 -0.16
CA ASN A 308 -19.82 20.57 -0.14
C ASN A 308 -19.84 21.46 1.13
N LYS A 309 -18.80 21.40 1.97
CA LYS A 309 -18.66 22.21 3.21
C LYS A 309 -19.70 21.89 4.29
N GLU A 310 -20.26 20.68 4.24
CA GLU A 310 -21.21 20.14 5.21
C GLU A 310 -20.53 19.14 6.14
N MET A 311 -20.97 19.11 7.39
CA MET A 311 -20.50 18.11 8.34
C MET A 311 -21.37 16.86 8.30
N LYS A 312 -20.70 15.72 8.25
CA LYS A 312 -21.28 14.40 8.36
C LYS A 312 -20.79 13.72 9.63
N ILE A 313 -21.74 13.13 10.34
CA ILE A 313 -21.53 12.38 11.58
C ILE A 313 -21.66 10.89 11.24
N THR A 314 -20.71 10.10 11.69
CA THR A 314 -20.78 8.64 11.63
C THR A 314 -20.75 8.11 13.06
N LEU A 315 -21.83 7.41 13.42
CA LEU A 315 -22.04 6.85 14.74
C LEU A 315 -21.27 5.52 14.91
N PRO A 316 -20.80 5.19 16.11
CA PRO A 316 -20.20 3.89 16.38
C PRO A 316 -21.28 2.79 16.25
N PRO A 317 -20.93 1.60 15.71
CA PRO A 317 -21.91 0.59 15.34
C PRO A 317 -22.63 -0.04 16.54
N ASP A 318 -21.99 -0.07 17.72
CA ASP A 318 -22.54 -0.65 18.95
C ASP A 318 -23.45 0.31 19.74
N LEU A 319 -23.68 1.51 19.21
CA LEU A 319 -24.49 2.55 19.81
C LEU A 319 -25.65 2.91 18.90
N TRP A 320 -26.86 2.70 19.39
CA TRP A 320 -28.07 3.08 18.70
C TRP A 320 -28.58 4.39 19.28
N ILE A 321 -28.82 5.37 18.42
CA ILE A 321 -29.23 6.73 18.81
C ILE A 321 -30.48 7.12 18.03
N GLU A 322 -31.44 7.65 18.76
CA GLU A 322 -32.51 8.48 18.21
C GLU A 322 -32.09 9.95 18.32
N GLY A 323 -31.94 10.62 17.19
CA GLY A 323 -31.48 12.00 17.20
C GLY A 323 -31.70 12.70 15.87
N THR A 324 -31.45 14.01 15.87
CA THR A 324 -31.53 14.84 14.66
C THR A 324 -30.35 15.78 14.57
N THR A 325 -30.01 16.17 13.35
CA THR A 325 -28.95 17.14 13.07
C THR A 325 -29.58 18.43 12.57
N GLN A 326 -29.23 19.55 13.17
CA GLN A 326 -29.63 20.87 12.73
C GLN A 326 -28.39 21.68 12.38
N GLN A 327 -28.42 22.39 11.24
CA GLN A 327 -27.36 23.31 10.87
C GLN A 327 -27.81 24.75 11.12
N LYS A 328 -27.04 25.48 11.92
CA LYS A 328 -27.24 26.91 12.19
C LYS A 328 -25.93 27.64 11.96
N ASN A 329 -25.87 28.44 10.89
CA ASN A 329 -24.68 29.19 10.50
C ASN A 329 -23.44 28.28 10.31
N LYS A 330 -22.40 28.45 11.14
CA LYS A 330 -21.16 27.64 11.12
C LYS A 330 -21.17 26.51 12.16
N VAL A 331 -22.29 26.29 12.83
CA VAL A 331 -22.46 25.31 13.90
C VAL A 331 -23.44 24.23 13.45
N THR A 332 -23.08 22.97 13.65
CA THR A 332 -23.96 21.83 13.52
C THR A 332 -24.30 21.32 14.91
N GLU A 333 -25.58 21.31 15.22
CA GLU A 333 -26.13 20.79 16.48
C GLU A 333 -26.64 19.38 16.24
N PHE A 334 -26.09 18.40 16.95
CA PHE A 334 -26.65 17.06 16.98
C PHE A 334 -27.41 16.86 18.29
N VAL A 335 -28.73 16.75 18.19
CA VAL A 335 -29.63 16.61 19.34
C VAL A 335 -29.98 15.13 19.50
N VAL A 336 -29.64 14.56 20.65
CA VAL A 336 -29.94 13.17 21.01
C VAL A 336 -31.18 13.13 21.90
N TYR A 337 -32.19 12.37 21.49
CA TYR A 337 -33.44 12.17 22.24
C TYR A 337 -33.45 10.87 23.03
N ASN A 338 -32.84 9.81 22.49
CA ASN A 338 -32.67 8.53 23.18
C ASN A 338 -31.37 7.87 22.71
N ALA A 339 -30.74 7.11 23.60
CA ALA A 339 -29.56 6.32 23.27
C ALA A 339 -29.55 4.99 24.01
N ILE A 340 -29.10 3.94 23.33
CA ILE A 340 -28.92 2.62 23.92
C ILE A 340 -27.73 1.91 23.29
N PHE A 341 -26.98 1.16 24.10
CA PHE A 341 -25.99 0.25 23.56
C PHE A 341 -26.64 -0.99 22.98
N GLU A 342 -26.18 -1.44 21.82
CA GLU A 342 -26.67 -2.66 21.18
C GLU A 342 -26.59 -3.87 22.13
N ARG A 343 -25.52 -3.97 22.93
CA ARG A 343 -25.34 -5.03 23.94
C ARG A 343 -26.41 -5.06 25.04
N ASP A 344 -27.11 -3.96 25.27
CA ASP A 344 -28.21 -3.89 26.24
C ASP A 344 -29.55 -4.27 25.61
N VAL A 345 -29.68 -4.12 24.30
CA VAL A 345 -30.90 -4.48 23.56
C VAL A 345 -31.16 -5.98 23.73
N THR A 346 -30.12 -6.81 23.62
CA THR A 346 -30.22 -8.27 23.64
C THR A 346 -30.06 -8.88 25.04
N LYS A 347 -30.63 -8.25 26.08
CA LYS A 347 -30.52 -8.70 27.48
C LYS A 347 -31.80 -9.28 28.08
N LEU A 348 -32.65 -9.87 27.25
CA LEU A 348 -33.79 -10.67 27.72
C LEU A 348 -33.31 -12.00 28.30
N ALA A 349 -33.67 -12.29 29.54
CA ALA A 349 -33.43 -13.55 30.20
C ALA A 349 -34.76 -14.27 30.46
N ASP A 350 -34.78 -15.59 30.36
CA ASP A 350 -35.94 -16.35 30.77
C ASP A 350 -36.04 -16.41 32.31
N ARG A 351 -37.28 -16.38 32.79
CA ARG A 351 -37.65 -16.55 34.21
C ARG A 351 -38.49 -17.80 34.43
N GLY A 352 -38.50 -18.70 33.45
CA GLY A 352 -39.23 -19.96 33.47
C GLY A 352 -40.67 -19.87 32.98
N ILE A 353 -41.40 -20.97 33.20
CA ILE A 353 -42.79 -21.15 32.78
C ILE A 353 -43.70 -21.41 33.98
N THR A 354 -44.97 -21.00 33.89
CA THR A 354 -46.00 -21.36 34.88
C THR A 354 -47.34 -21.65 34.22
N GLY A 355 -48.24 -22.30 34.96
CA GLY A 355 -49.56 -22.66 34.47
C GLY A 355 -49.55 -23.87 33.54
N ASN A 356 -50.73 -24.23 33.04
CA ASN A 356 -50.94 -25.34 32.11
C ASN A 356 -52.14 -25.06 31.20
N GLY A 357 -52.30 -25.88 30.15
CA GLY A 357 -53.38 -25.72 29.18
C GLY A 357 -53.38 -24.32 28.55
N LYS A 358 -54.55 -23.69 28.48
CA LYS A 358 -54.74 -22.31 28.03
C LYS A 358 -54.10 -21.24 28.95
N ASN A 359 -53.71 -21.61 30.17
CA ASN A 359 -53.08 -20.72 31.14
C ASN A 359 -51.54 -20.83 31.17
N LEU A 360 -50.93 -21.63 30.28
CA LEU A 360 -49.48 -21.74 30.18
C LEU A 360 -48.87 -20.40 29.76
N ARG A 361 -47.91 -19.92 30.57
CA ARG A 361 -47.23 -18.64 30.37
C ARG A 361 -45.71 -18.79 30.45
N VAL A 362 -45.00 -18.02 29.65
CA VAL A 362 -43.54 -17.83 29.73
C VAL A 362 -43.27 -16.44 30.29
N PHE A 363 -42.30 -16.33 31.20
CA PHE A 363 -41.87 -15.06 31.76
C PHE A 363 -40.46 -14.74 31.26
N LEU A 364 -40.27 -13.53 30.77
CA LEU A 364 -38.97 -13.00 30.39
C LEU A 364 -38.71 -11.70 31.16
N GLU A 365 -37.45 -11.40 31.42
CA GLU A 365 -37.02 -10.15 32.02
C GLU A 365 -35.87 -9.55 31.23
N ASP A 366 -35.98 -8.27 30.86
CA ASP A 366 -34.88 -7.48 30.35
C ASP A 366 -33.98 -7.04 31.52
N THR A 367 -32.84 -7.69 31.62
CA THR A 367 -31.85 -7.43 32.66
C THR A 367 -31.09 -6.11 32.46
N ALA A 368 -31.22 -5.46 31.30
CA ALA A 368 -30.69 -4.11 31.07
C ALA A 368 -31.68 -2.99 31.48
N ASP A 369 -32.93 -3.34 31.78
CA ASP A 369 -34.01 -2.39 32.10
C ASP A 369 -34.20 -1.31 31.02
N ARG A 370 -34.26 -1.73 29.75
CA ARG A 370 -34.41 -0.84 28.58
C ARG A 370 -35.64 -1.12 27.73
N SER A 371 -36.42 -2.14 28.02
CA SER A 371 -37.64 -2.51 27.29
C SER A 371 -38.65 -1.38 27.08
N ASN A 372 -38.70 -0.36 27.94
CA ASN A 372 -39.58 0.80 27.75
C ASN A 372 -39.22 1.64 26.51
N LEU A 373 -37.98 1.52 26.03
CA LEU A 373 -37.47 2.23 24.84
C LEU A 373 -37.48 1.33 23.60
N ILE A 374 -37.60 0.01 23.77
CA ILE A 374 -37.34 -0.98 22.73
C ILE A 374 -38.64 -1.66 22.31
N GLY A 375 -39.02 -1.50 21.04
CA GLY A 375 -40.08 -2.32 20.45
C GLY A 375 -39.65 -3.78 20.43
N THR A 376 -40.48 -4.69 20.94
CA THR A 376 -40.15 -6.12 21.01
C THR A 376 -41.26 -6.95 20.38
N LYS A 377 -40.90 -7.80 19.42
CA LYS A 377 -41.78 -8.82 18.83
C LYS A 377 -41.20 -10.20 19.10
N PHE A 378 -42.07 -11.19 19.27
CA PHE A 378 -41.65 -12.55 19.57
C PHE A 378 -42.10 -13.51 18.49
N PHE A 379 -41.17 -14.32 18.01
CA PHE A 379 -41.43 -15.53 17.25
C PHE A 379 -41.16 -16.73 18.14
N VAL A 380 -42.01 -17.74 18.09
CA VAL A 380 -41.88 -18.93 18.93
C VAL A 380 -41.87 -20.20 18.09
N ARG A 381 -40.95 -21.10 18.43
CA ARG A 381 -40.98 -22.50 18.03
C ARG A 381 -41.18 -23.35 19.28
N TYR A 382 -42.38 -23.88 19.43
CA TYR A 382 -42.82 -24.65 20.57
C TYR A 382 -42.74 -26.15 20.26
N ARG A 383 -41.97 -26.88 21.07
CA ARG A 383 -41.77 -28.32 20.94
C ARG A 383 -42.10 -29.04 22.24
N VAL A 384 -42.54 -30.28 22.13
CA VAL A 384 -42.86 -31.14 23.28
C VAL A 384 -42.09 -32.45 23.21
N SER A 385 -41.77 -33.02 24.37
CA SER A 385 -41.18 -34.35 24.48
C SER A 385 -42.13 -35.40 23.88
N ARG A 386 -41.58 -36.41 23.20
CA ARG A 386 -42.40 -37.53 22.70
C ARG A 386 -42.99 -38.40 23.82
N TRP A 387 -42.44 -38.30 25.03
CA TRP A 387 -42.83 -39.11 26.18
C TRP A 387 -43.43 -38.25 27.30
N SER A 388 -44.55 -38.69 27.90
CA SER A 388 -45.22 -38.00 29.02
C SER A 388 -45.05 -38.76 30.35
N GLY A 389 -44.43 -38.10 31.33
CA GLY A 389 -44.85 -38.07 32.74
C GLY A 389 -44.82 -39.30 33.66
N ASN A 390 -44.76 -40.56 33.21
CA ASN A 390 -44.91 -41.71 34.11
C ASN A 390 -43.69 -42.65 34.23
N ASP A 391 -42.53 -42.30 33.68
CA ASP A 391 -41.33 -43.13 33.80
C ASP A 391 -40.24 -42.39 34.61
N PRO A 392 -39.97 -42.81 35.86
CA PRO A 392 -39.04 -42.12 36.75
C PRO A 392 -37.55 -42.37 36.43
N GLN A 393 -37.21 -43.08 35.33
CA GLN A 393 -35.85 -43.58 35.10
C GLN A 393 -35.14 -43.07 33.84
N ILE A 394 -35.64 -42.02 33.16
CA ILE A 394 -34.99 -41.52 31.94
C ILE A 394 -34.69 -40.01 32.03
N SER A 395 -33.41 -39.68 31.86
CA SER A 395 -32.85 -38.33 31.63
C SER A 395 -33.71 -37.48 30.69
N PRO A 396 -33.71 -36.14 30.80
CA PRO A 396 -34.57 -35.26 30.00
C PRO A 396 -34.47 -35.62 28.52
N SER A 397 -35.54 -36.19 27.97
CA SER A 397 -35.54 -36.76 26.63
C SER A 397 -35.15 -35.67 25.62
N THR A 398 -34.08 -35.89 24.85
CA THR A 398 -33.60 -34.94 23.83
C THR A 398 -34.43 -34.96 22.55
N ASP A 399 -35.46 -35.81 22.47
CA ASP A 399 -36.32 -35.99 21.30
C ASP A 399 -37.61 -35.16 21.44
N PHE A 400 -37.59 -34.00 20.79
CA PHE A 400 -38.66 -33.01 20.79
C PHE A 400 -39.35 -32.93 19.43
N VAL A 401 -40.68 -32.79 19.41
CA VAL A 401 -41.46 -32.59 18.18
C VAL A 401 -42.10 -31.22 18.19
N THR A 402 -41.92 -30.45 17.10
CA THR A 402 -42.56 -29.15 16.91
C THR A 402 -44.08 -29.31 16.87
N ARG A 403 -44.77 -28.55 17.71
CA ARG A 403 -46.25 -28.48 17.74
C ARG A 403 -46.77 -27.14 17.27
N TYR A 404 -45.94 -26.10 17.31
CA TYR A 404 -46.27 -24.78 16.78
C TYR A 404 -45.01 -24.00 16.43
N GLU A 405 -45.10 -23.19 15.38
CA GLU A 405 -44.05 -22.30 14.92
C GLU A 405 -44.70 -21.06 14.27
N GLY A 406 -44.41 -19.86 14.77
CA GLY A 406 -45.02 -18.62 14.30
C GLY A 406 -44.75 -17.39 15.16
N GLU A 407 -45.17 -16.21 14.67
CA GLU A 407 -45.17 -14.96 15.46
C GLU A 407 -46.22 -15.07 16.59
N ILE A 408 -45.85 -14.63 17.79
CA ILE A 408 -46.78 -14.50 18.91
C ILE A 408 -47.60 -13.23 18.69
N PRO A 409 -48.94 -13.34 18.59
CA PRO A 409 -49.80 -12.17 18.44
C PRO A 409 -49.59 -11.15 19.58
N PRO A 410 -49.58 -9.82 19.31
CA PRO A 410 -49.32 -8.80 20.32
C PRO A 410 -50.25 -8.87 21.53
N GLU A 411 -51.51 -9.28 21.35
CA GLU A 411 -52.50 -9.46 22.43
C GLU A 411 -52.12 -10.57 23.43
N LEU A 412 -51.23 -11.49 23.05
CA LEU A 412 -50.71 -12.54 23.92
C LEU A 412 -49.41 -12.14 24.63
N VAL A 413 -48.96 -10.90 24.44
CA VAL A 413 -47.74 -10.34 25.04
C VAL A 413 -48.13 -9.21 25.98
N THR A 414 -47.89 -9.39 27.27
CA THR A 414 -48.04 -8.33 28.27
C THR A 414 -46.66 -7.84 28.70
N GLN A 415 -46.42 -6.54 28.60
CA GLN A 415 -45.21 -5.89 29.10
C GLN A 415 -45.54 -5.05 30.33
N ASP A 416 -44.78 -5.25 31.41
CA ASP A 416 -44.80 -4.43 32.61
C ASP A 416 -43.36 -4.02 32.94
N GLY A 417 -43.01 -2.76 32.60
CA GLY A 417 -41.64 -2.27 32.67
C GLY A 417 -40.66 -3.13 31.87
N ASN A 418 -39.73 -3.79 32.57
CA ASN A 418 -38.73 -4.68 31.99
C ASN A 418 -39.17 -6.14 31.88
N ARG A 419 -40.39 -6.50 32.30
CA ARG A 419 -40.89 -7.88 32.32
C ARG A 419 -41.88 -8.13 31.20
N PHE A 420 -41.77 -9.31 30.58
CA PHE A 420 -42.72 -9.79 29.58
C PHE A 420 -43.38 -11.07 30.07
N THR A 421 -44.70 -11.14 29.90
CA THR A 421 -45.48 -12.36 30.06
C THR A 421 -46.05 -12.76 28.71
N LEU A 422 -45.68 -13.95 28.24
CA LEU A 422 -46.14 -14.50 26.96
C LEU A 422 -47.17 -15.59 27.24
N ALA A 423 -48.42 -15.40 26.79
CA ALA A 423 -49.51 -16.35 26.98
C ALA A 423 -49.47 -17.51 25.96
N ILE A 424 -48.38 -18.28 25.97
CA ILE A 424 -48.10 -19.37 25.01
C ILE A 424 -49.23 -20.41 24.95
N GLY A 425 -49.91 -20.69 26.06
CA GLY A 425 -51.03 -21.63 26.10
C GLY A 425 -52.23 -21.22 25.22
N GLN A 426 -52.35 -19.93 24.87
CA GLN A 426 -53.44 -19.43 24.04
C GLN A 426 -53.19 -19.59 22.54
N LEU A 427 -51.95 -19.90 22.13
CA LEU A 427 -51.62 -20.27 20.75
C LEU A 427 -52.42 -21.51 20.30
N PRO A 428 -52.56 -21.74 18.99
CA PRO A 428 -53.27 -22.91 18.44
C PRO A 428 -52.45 -24.21 18.64
N LEU A 429 -52.32 -24.63 19.90
CA LEU A 429 -51.61 -25.83 20.34
C LEU A 429 -52.59 -27.00 20.49
N PRO A 430 -52.18 -28.24 20.16
CA PRO A 430 -52.92 -29.44 20.53
C PRO A 430 -53.09 -29.55 22.06
N ALA A 431 -54.22 -30.08 22.53
CA ALA A 431 -54.55 -30.09 23.96
C ALA A 431 -53.52 -30.85 24.81
N GLU A 432 -52.99 -31.96 24.28
CA GLU A 432 -51.92 -32.78 24.86
C GLU A 432 -50.58 -32.05 24.99
N ALA A 433 -50.33 -31.06 24.13
CA ALA A 433 -49.06 -30.34 24.08
C ALA A 433 -48.88 -29.33 25.22
N SER A 434 -49.94 -29.02 25.98
CA SER A 434 -49.93 -28.07 27.11
C SER A 434 -50.36 -28.71 28.45
N ARG A 435 -50.47 -30.05 28.52
CA ARG A 435 -50.85 -30.77 29.75
C ARG A 435 -49.74 -30.74 30.79
N SER A 436 -50.15 -30.84 32.06
CA SER A 436 -49.24 -31.08 33.17
C SER A 436 -48.43 -32.37 32.96
N GLY A 437 -47.14 -32.34 33.28
CA GLY A 437 -46.21 -33.47 33.12
C GLY A 437 -45.58 -33.58 31.73
N THR A 438 -45.96 -32.72 30.78
CA THR A 438 -45.35 -32.66 29.44
C THR A 438 -44.03 -31.89 29.51
N GLY A 439 -42.94 -32.49 29.00
CA GLY A 439 -41.67 -31.79 28.80
C GLY A 439 -41.74 -30.87 27.59
N VAL A 440 -41.24 -29.65 27.71
CA VAL A 440 -41.32 -28.63 26.67
C VAL A 440 -39.95 -28.04 26.35
N GLU A 441 -39.76 -27.71 25.09
CA GLU A 441 -38.65 -26.87 24.60
C GLU A 441 -39.28 -25.70 23.83
N ILE A 442 -39.10 -24.50 24.37
CA ILE A 442 -39.62 -23.27 23.77
C ILE A 442 -38.42 -22.46 23.30
N GLU A 443 -38.27 -22.34 21.99
CA GLU A 443 -37.30 -21.45 21.37
C GLU A 443 -38.02 -20.16 20.99
N LEU A 444 -37.58 -19.05 21.55
CA LEU A 444 -38.07 -17.71 21.29
C LEU A 444 -37.02 -16.95 20.51
N THR A 445 -37.44 -16.29 19.42
CA THR A 445 -36.65 -15.26 18.76
C THR A 445 -37.33 -13.93 19.01
N ALA A 446 -36.71 -13.08 19.82
CA ALA A 446 -37.17 -11.74 20.10
C ALA A 446 -36.52 -10.76 19.12
N THR A 447 -37.31 -10.18 18.21
CA THR A 447 -36.87 -9.09 17.33
C THR A 447 -37.05 -7.77 18.07
N ARG A 448 -35.93 -7.09 18.34
CA ARG A 448 -35.88 -5.88 19.17
C ARG A 448 -35.49 -4.68 18.34
N THR A 449 -36.33 -3.65 18.32
CA THR A 449 -36.20 -2.47 17.46
C THR A 449 -36.14 -1.17 18.26
N PHE A 450 -35.34 -0.23 17.79
CA PHE A 450 -35.19 1.10 18.38
C PHE A 450 -34.69 2.08 17.31
N ALA A 451 -35.38 3.21 17.10
CA ALA A 451 -34.95 4.29 16.20
C ALA A 451 -34.51 3.83 14.78
N GLY A 452 -35.17 2.83 14.21
CA GLY A 452 -34.83 2.24 12.90
C GLY A 452 -33.76 1.13 12.93
N TYR A 453 -33.09 0.94 14.06
CA TYR A 453 -32.22 -0.22 14.30
C TYR A 453 -33.04 -1.45 14.70
N SER A 454 -32.51 -2.64 14.41
CA SER A 454 -33.15 -3.92 14.75
C SER A 454 -32.09 -4.99 15.06
N LYS A 455 -32.37 -5.84 16.05
CA LYS A 455 -31.55 -7.02 16.36
C LYS A 455 -32.39 -8.14 16.94
N ASP A 456 -32.09 -9.36 16.51
CA ASP A 456 -32.72 -10.57 17.02
C ASP A 456 -31.93 -11.16 18.20
N GLN A 457 -32.66 -11.61 19.21
CA GLN A 457 -32.12 -12.39 20.32
C GLN A 457 -32.85 -13.75 20.38
N LYS A 458 -32.08 -14.84 20.40
CA LYS A 458 -32.63 -16.19 20.61
C LYS A 458 -32.54 -16.58 22.07
N ILE A 459 -33.61 -17.15 22.59
CA ILE A 459 -33.73 -17.67 23.97
C ILE A 459 -34.34 -19.06 23.87
N THR A 460 -33.67 -20.05 24.46
CA THR A 460 -34.19 -21.43 24.49
C THR A 460 -34.36 -21.84 25.93
N LEU A 461 -35.60 -22.21 26.27
CA LEU A 461 -35.93 -22.72 27.59
C LEU A 461 -36.44 -24.15 27.48
N ARG A 462 -36.07 -24.97 28.47
CA ARG A 462 -36.50 -26.36 28.61
C ARG A 462 -36.99 -26.57 30.02
N ASP A 463 -38.23 -27.04 30.16
CA ASP A 463 -38.85 -27.27 31.46
C ASP A 463 -39.95 -28.32 31.32
N THR A 464 -40.55 -28.73 32.44
CA THR A 464 -41.73 -29.60 32.48
C THR A 464 -42.92 -28.79 32.96
N ILE A 465 -44.04 -28.86 32.24
CA ILE A 465 -45.27 -28.15 32.63
C ILE A 465 -45.75 -28.70 33.97
N LYS A 466 -45.74 -27.85 35.01
CA LYS A 466 -46.18 -28.23 36.36
C LYS A 466 -47.70 -28.19 36.45
N GLY A 467 -48.26 -29.14 37.20
CA GLY A 467 -49.66 -29.12 37.60
C GLY A 467 -49.92 -28.01 38.60
N VAL A 468 -51.15 -27.50 38.66
CA VAL A 468 -51.57 -26.67 39.79
C VAL A 468 -51.52 -27.57 41.02
N SER A 469 -50.57 -27.33 41.93
CA SER A 469 -50.63 -27.91 43.27
C SER A 469 -51.92 -27.38 43.91
N ARG A 470 -52.88 -28.29 44.12
CA ARG A 470 -54.14 -28.00 44.81
C ARG A 470 -53.90 -27.61 46.26
#